data_AF-A0A3P1XR69-F1
#
_entry.id   AF-A0A3P1XR69-F1
#
_cell.length_a   1.000
_cell.length_b   1.000
_cell.length_c   1.000
_cell.angle_alpha   90.00
_cell.angle_beta   90.00
_cell.angle_gamma   90.00
#
_symmetry.space_group_name_H-M   'P 1'
#
loop_
_entity.id
_entity.type
_entity.pdbx_description
1 polymer ?
#
loop_
_entity_poly.entity_id
_entity_poly.type
_entity_poly.pdbx_seq_one_letter_code
_entity_poly.pdbx_strand_id
1 'polypeptide(L)'
;MNTYPTIYIDEAGNTGSNILNCSQPYFVLSAVHFNDLELFQLQKDIMYDRELHFVEMKKSIKGRDAIKFILQHSLINEEHISIEFIDKQFCIYAQIVDMTIEPVFYFIYNDDLYKKRCNIILANCLYVFCKKHPNQDIVKAFLYSFEDMMRNQTEESINKFYLNVEILSSISSESLTNILQHISLSRTILEHVLIEDNKYCLDTYCVFFVAYGRSLV
;
A
#
# COMPACT_ATOMS: atom_id res chain seq x y z
N MET A 1 22.44 4.97 25.49
CA MET A 1 22.30 3.97 24.40
C MET A 1 20.81 3.85 24.13
N ASN A 2 20.38 4.10 22.89
CA ASN A 2 18.99 3.85 22.52
C ASN A 2 18.72 2.34 22.68
N THR A 3 17.72 1.97 23.45
CA THR A 3 17.36 0.58 23.73
C THR A 3 16.67 -0.10 22.55
N TYR A 4 16.49 0.62 21.43
CA TYR A 4 15.77 0.18 20.25
C TYR A 4 16.57 0.52 18.98
N PRO A 5 16.58 -0.36 17.97
CA PRO A 5 17.21 -0.09 16.68
C PRO A 5 16.50 1.07 15.96
N THR A 6 17.27 1.92 15.30
CA THR A 6 16.73 3.00 14.46
C THR A 6 16.64 2.51 13.01
N ILE A 7 15.42 2.42 12.47
CA ILE A 7 15.17 1.99 11.10
C ILE A 7 14.76 3.21 10.28
N TYR A 8 15.41 3.43 9.14
CA TYR A 8 15.04 4.46 8.17
C TYR A 8 14.33 3.79 7.00
N ILE A 9 13.21 4.35 6.55
CA ILE A 9 12.40 3.80 5.45
C ILE A 9 12.24 4.88 4.38
N ASP A 10 12.46 4.49 3.13
CA ASP A 10 12.21 5.34 1.96
C ASP A 10 11.52 4.53 0.85
N GLU A 11 10.82 5.24 -0.04
CA GLU A 11 10.02 4.64 -1.11
C GLU A 11 10.43 5.13 -2.50
N ALA A 12 10.26 4.27 -3.50
CA ALA A 12 10.46 4.63 -4.90
C ALA A 12 9.28 4.17 -5.77
N GLY A 13 8.89 5.02 -6.71
CA GLY A 13 7.84 4.69 -7.68
C GLY A 13 6.41 4.84 -7.13
N ASN A 14 6.23 5.48 -5.97
CA ASN A 14 4.91 5.89 -5.52
C ASN A 14 4.36 7.00 -6.43
N THR A 15 3.19 6.79 -7.01
CA THR A 15 2.48 7.79 -7.83
C THR A 15 1.45 8.57 -7.01
N GLY A 16 1.60 8.52 -5.69
CA GLY A 16 0.59 8.94 -4.72
C GLY A 16 -0.73 8.25 -5.03
N SER A 17 -1.78 9.06 -5.02
CA SER A 17 -3.15 8.62 -5.22
C SER A 17 -3.48 7.98 -6.60
N ASN A 18 -2.60 8.04 -7.62
CA ASN A 18 -2.84 7.36 -8.90
C ASN A 18 -2.40 5.89 -8.84
N ILE A 19 -3.12 5.10 -8.06
CA ILE A 19 -2.75 3.71 -7.73
C ILE A 19 -3.06 2.75 -8.90
N LEU A 20 -4.04 3.08 -9.76
CA LEU A 20 -4.45 2.27 -10.92
C LEU A 20 -3.59 2.47 -12.18
N ASN A 21 -2.42 3.13 -12.09
CA ASN A 21 -1.57 3.37 -13.24
C ASN A 21 -0.91 2.07 -13.76
N CYS A 22 -1.43 1.53 -14.86
CA CYS A 22 -0.92 0.31 -15.50
C CYS A 22 0.56 0.41 -15.95
N SER A 23 1.08 1.61 -16.21
CA SER A 23 2.47 1.81 -16.63
C SER A 23 3.46 1.78 -15.47
N GLN A 24 2.98 1.89 -14.23
CA GLN A 24 3.78 1.84 -13.00
C GLN A 24 3.05 1.01 -11.93
N PRO A 25 2.94 -0.32 -12.12
CA PRO A 25 2.13 -1.20 -11.29
C PRO A 25 2.75 -1.51 -9.93
N TYR A 26 4.04 -1.22 -9.74
CA TYR A 26 4.75 -1.47 -8.50
C TYR A 26 5.30 -0.18 -7.91
N PHE A 27 5.38 -0.13 -6.59
CA PHE A 27 6.32 0.74 -5.88
C PHE A 27 7.22 -0.13 -4.99
N VAL A 28 8.34 0.44 -4.58
CA VAL A 28 9.34 -0.25 -3.77
C VAL A 28 9.45 0.49 -2.45
N LEU A 29 9.41 -0.25 -1.34
CA LEU A 29 9.84 0.24 -0.04
C LEU A 29 11.21 -0.34 0.28
N SER A 30 12.08 0.51 0.78
CA SER A 30 13.40 0.12 1.28
C SER A 30 13.51 0.54 2.73
N ALA A 31 13.94 -0.38 3.58
CA ALA A 31 14.26 -0.14 4.97
C ALA A 31 15.74 -0.39 5.18
N VAL A 32 16.40 0.53 5.87
CA VAL A 32 17.81 0.42 6.23
C VAL A 32 18.00 0.54 7.73
N HIS A 33 18.88 -0.30 8.27
CA HIS A 33 19.27 -0.30 9.66
C HIS A 33 20.79 -0.40 9.75
N PHE A 34 21.41 0.63 10.30
CA PHE A 34 22.84 0.70 10.55
C PHE A 34 23.09 1.31 11.92
N ASN A 35 24.10 0.83 12.62
CA ASN A 35 24.59 1.51 13.81
C ASN A 35 25.54 2.66 13.46
N ASP A 36 25.82 3.53 14.44
CA ASP A 36 26.64 4.73 14.22
C ASP A 36 28.07 4.40 13.72
N LEU A 37 28.62 3.25 14.11
CA LEU A 37 29.97 2.82 13.68
C LEU A 37 29.99 2.39 12.21
N GLU A 38 28.97 1.64 11.79
CA GLU A 38 28.77 1.22 10.39
C GLU A 38 28.52 2.42 9.47
N LEU A 39 27.70 3.37 9.91
CA LEU A 39 27.45 4.61 9.17
C LEU A 39 28.73 5.43 9.00
N PHE A 40 29.54 5.55 10.06
CA PHE A 40 30.83 6.22 10.00
C PHE A 40 31.80 5.52 9.02
N GLN A 41 31.82 4.19 9.04
CA GLN A 41 32.64 3.40 8.10
C GLN A 41 32.19 3.61 6.65
N LEU A 42 30.88 3.53 6.38
CA LEU A 42 30.31 3.80 5.06
C LEU A 42 30.66 5.21 4.57
N GLN A 43 30.52 6.22 5.42
CA GLN A 43 30.82 7.61 5.06
C GLN A 43 32.31 7.81 4.74
N LYS A 44 33.21 7.12 5.45
CA LYS A 44 34.65 7.19 5.19
C LYS A 44 35.03 6.51 3.88
N ASP A 45 34.41 5.38 3.58
CA ASP A 45 34.71 4.57 2.41
C ASP A 45 34.09 5.16 1.13
N ILE A 46 32.92 5.79 1.25
CA ILE A 46 32.28 6.55 0.18
C ILE A 46 32.98 7.91 0.08
N MET A 47 33.93 8.04 -0.84
CA MET A 47 34.66 9.30 -1.11
C MET A 47 33.80 10.34 -1.85
N TYR A 48 32.67 10.72 -1.26
CA TYR A 48 31.73 11.71 -1.78
C TYR A 48 31.47 12.80 -0.74
N ASP A 49 31.72 14.05 -1.13
CA ASP A 49 31.84 15.23 -0.26
C ASP A 49 30.53 16.01 -0.08
N ARG A 50 29.41 15.45 -0.55
CA ARG A 50 28.09 16.10 -0.58
C ARG A 50 27.00 15.10 -0.22
N GLU A 51 25.79 15.60 -0.01
CA GLU A 51 24.61 14.75 0.12
C GLU A 51 24.42 13.87 -1.14
N LEU A 52 24.11 12.59 -0.91
CA LEU A 52 24.03 11.57 -1.96
C LEU A 52 22.69 11.66 -2.69
N HIS A 53 22.56 12.62 -3.60
CA HIS A 53 21.35 12.76 -4.41
C HIS A 53 21.49 12.01 -5.75
N PHE A 54 20.77 10.89 -5.90
CA PHE A 54 20.90 10.00 -7.08
C PHE A 54 20.80 10.73 -8.44
N VAL A 55 19.88 11.69 -8.55
CA VAL A 55 19.66 12.48 -9.78
C VAL A 55 20.89 13.27 -10.20
N GLU A 56 21.71 13.71 -9.24
CA GLU A 56 22.95 14.44 -9.49
C GLU A 56 24.11 13.46 -9.72
N MET A 57 24.21 12.44 -8.87
CA MET A 57 25.28 11.44 -8.93
C MET A 57 25.33 10.74 -10.29
N LYS A 58 24.17 10.35 -10.86
CA LYS A 58 24.10 9.64 -12.15
C LYS A 58 24.66 10.44 -13.33
N LYS A 59 24.74 11.78 -13.23
CA LYS A 59 25.21 12.66 -14.30
C LYS A 59 26.74 12.72 -14.40
N SER A 60 27.46 12.48 -13.31
CA SER A 60 28.93 12.60 -13.24
C SER A 60 29.63 11.24 -13.23
N ILE A 61 30.91 11.19 -13.59
CA ILE A 61 31.71 9.96 -13.47
C ILE A 61 31.95 9.61 -11.99
N LYS A 62 32.37 10.60 -11.19
CA LYS A 62 32.60 10.46 -9.74
C LYS A 62 31.35 9.95 -9.01
N GLY A 63 30.17 10.48 -9.34
CA GLY A 63 28.92 10.03 -8.75
C GLY A 63 28.52 8.61 -9.16
N ARG A 64 28.74 8.23 -10.43
CA ARG A 64 28.52 6.85 -10.88
C ARG A 64 29.47 5.85 -10.22
N ASP A 65 30.73 6.23 -10.03
CA ASP A 65 31.71 5.41 -9.30
C ASP A 65 31.33 5.26 -7.82
N ALA A 66 30.87 6.34 -7.17
CA ALA A 66 30.35 6.29 -5.81
C ALA A 66 29.11 5.38 -5.69
N ILE A 67 28.15 5.46 -6.63
CA ILE A 67 27.00 4.54 -6.66
C ILE A 67 27.48 3.09 -6.77
N LYS A 68 28.40 2.81 -7.70
CA LYS A 68 28.93 1.46 -7.90
C LYS A 68 29.62 0.94 -6.64
N PHE A 69 30.38 1.79 -5.96
CA PHE A 69 31.04 1.46 -4.71
C PHE A 69 30.03 1.12 -3.61
N ILE A 70 29.00 1.96 -3.42
CA ILE A 70 27.92 1.72 -2.46
C ILE A 70 27.29 0.35 -2.73
N LEU A 71 26.85 0.08 -3.96
CA LEU A 71 26.19 -1.17 -4.32
C LEU A 71 27.07 -2.43 -4.16
N GLN A 72 28.39 -2.27 -4.00
CA GLN A 72 29.36 -3.35 -3.81
C GLN A 72 29.92 -3.42 -2.39
N HIS A 73 29.52 -2.49 -1.52
CA HIS A 73 30.06 -2.38 -0.17
C HIS A 73 29.57 -3.54 0.70
N SER A 74 30.44 -4.10 1.55
CA SER A 74 30.13 -5.30 2.34
C SER A 74 28.95 -5.11 3.30
N LEU A 75 28.74 -3.90 3.81
CA LEU A 75 27.60 -3.53 4.67
C LEU A 75 26.28 -3.36 3.91
N ILE A 76 26.29 -3.28 2.57
CA ILE A 76 25.09 -3.19 1.75
C ILE A 76 24.65 -4.63 1.44
N ASN A 77 23.98 -5.25 2.42
CA ASN A 77 23.58 -6.66 2.40
C ASN A 77 22.20 -6.85 3.06
N GLU A 78 21.67 -8.08 3.01
CA GLU A 78 20.33 -8.44 3.50
C GLU A 78 20.17 -8.29 5.03
N GLU A 79 21.26 -8.21 5.80
CA GLU A 79 21.19 -7.97 7.25
C GLU A 79 20.87 -6.51 7.59
N HIS A 80 21.24 -5.58 6.70
CA HIS A 80 21.10 -4.14 6.92
C HIS A 80 20.02 -3.50 6.04
N ILE A 81 19.70 -4.13 4.92
CA ILE A 81 18.80 -3.58 3.91
C ILE A 81 17.71 -4.60 3.59
N SER A 82 16.46 -4.16 3.76
CA SER A 82 15.28 -4.88 3.32
C SER A 82 14.59 -4.11 2.20
N ILE A 83 14.23 -4.81 1.13
CA ILE A 83 13.54 -4.24 -0.03
C ILE A 83 12.26 -5.05 -0.25
N GLU A 84 11.12 -4.38 -0.27
CA GLU A 84 9.82 -4.99 -0.52
C GLU A 84 9.19 -4.36 -1.77
N PHE A 85 8.73 -5.22 -2.68
CA PHE A 85 8.03 -4.83 -3.90
C PHE A 85 6.53 -4.95 -3.68
N ILE A 86 5.80 -3.87 -3.96
CA ILE A 86 4.39 -3.81 -3.64
C ILE A 86 3.58 -3.58 -4.91
N ASP A 87 2.64 -4.48 -5.18
CA ASP A 87 1.65 -4.37 -6.26
C ASP A 87 0.60 -3.32 -5.87
N LYS A 88 0.61 -2.19 -6.59
CA LYS A 88 -0.34 -1.09 -6.39
C LYS A 88 -1.78 -1.53 -6.61
N GLN A 89 -2.03 -2.42 -7.56
CA GLN A 89 -3.39 -2.91 -7.78
C GLN A 89 -3.89 -3.64 -6.54
N PHE A 90 -3.06 -4.50 -5.95
CA PHE A 90 -3.40 -5.19 -4.71
C PHE A 90 -3.68 -4.21 -3.56
N CYS A 91 -2.91 -3.13 -3.44
CA CYS A 91 -3.10 -2.11 -2.40
C CYS A 91 -4.52 -1.53 -2.37
N ILE A 92 -5.15 -1.32 -3.54
CA ILE A 92 -6.52 -0.80 -3.60
C ILE A 92 -7.50 -1.79 -2.98
N TYR A 93 -7.33 -3.08 -3.25
CA TYR A 93 -8.20 -4.09 -2.66
C TYR A 93 -8.01 -4.20 -1.15
N ALA A 94 -6.77 -4.10 -0.67
CA ALA A 94 -6.49 -4.02 0.77
C ALA A 94 -7.19 -2.79 1.39
N GLN A 95 -7.05 -1.61 0.77
CA GLN A 95 -7.74 -0.39 1.22
C GLN A 95 -9.25 -0.53 1.20
N ILE A 96 -9.85 -1.16 0.19
CA ILE A 96 -11.29 -1.42 0.16
C ILE A 96 -11.69 -2.26 1.38
N VAL A 97 -10.96 -3.34 1.68
CA VAL A 97 -11.25 -4.18 2.86
C VAL A 97 -11.13 -3.36 4.14
N ASP A 98 -10.03 -2.64 4.32
CA ASP A 98 -9.78 -1.88 5.56
C ASP A 98 -10.74 -0.71 5.75
N MET A 99 -11.16 -0.05 4.67
CA MET A 99 -12.02 1.13 4.77
C MET A 99 -13.51 0.81 4.78
N THR A 100 -13.91 -0.32 4.21
CA THR A 100 -15.35 -0.66 4.09
C THR A 100 -15.72 -1.90 4.88
N ILE A 101 -14.95 -2.98 4.77
CA ILE A 101 -15.29 -4.26 5.39
C ILE A 101 -14.90 -4.29 6.86
N GLU A 102 -13.70 -3.83 7.22
CA GLU A 102 -13.25 -3.84 8.60
C GLU A 102 -14.18 -3.02 9.53
N PRO A 103 -14.63 -1.81 9.18
CA PRO A 103 -15.59 -1.08 9.99
C PRO A 103 -16.91 -1.84 10.17
N VAL A 104 -17.35 -2.60 9.17
CA VAL A 104 -18.54 -3.46 9.31
C VAL A 104 -18.31 -4.56 10.34
N PHE A 105 -17.15 -5.21 10.32
CA PHE A 105 -16.81 -6.21 11.34
C PHE A 105 -16.75 -5.60 12.73
N TYR A 106 -16.10 -4.45 12.87
CA TYR A 106 -15.93 -3.79 14.16
C TYR A 106 -17.25 -3.23 14.72
N PHE A 107 -17.98 -2.42 13.95
CA PHE A 107 -19.14 -1.69 14.44
C PHE A 107 -20.45 -2.49 14.37
N ILE A 108 -20.62 -3.37 13.37
CA ILE A 108 -21.88 -4.12 13.18
C ILE A 108 -21.78 -5.51 13.81
N TYR A 109 -20.68 -6.24 13.57
CA TYR A 109 -20.51 -7.60 14.07
C TYR A 109 -19.80 -7.68 15.42
N ASN A 110 -19.24 -6.58 15.92
CA ASN A 110 -18.46 -6.54 17.15
C ASN A 110 -17.33 -7.57 17.15
N ASP A 111 -16.66 -7.71 16.00
CA ASP A 111 -15.51 -8.57 15.77
C ASP A 111 -14.34 -7.77 15.17
N ASP A 112 -13.12 -8.27 15.36
CA ASP A 112 -11.90 -7.59 14.93
C ASP A 112 -11.28 -8.37 13.77
N LEU A 113 -11.38 -7.81 12.57
CA LEU A 113 -10.91 -8.43 11.34
C LEU A 113 -9.38 -8.51 11.25
N TYR A 114 -8.65 -7.71 12.04
CA TYR A 114 -7.19 -7.78 12.10
C TYR A 114 -6.73 -9.01 12.89
N LYS A 115 -7.57 -9.58 13.76
CA LYS A 115 -7.25 -10.84 14.43
C LYS A 115 -7.03 -11.94 13.39
N LYS A 116 -5.95 -12.71 13.60
CA LYS A 116 -5.54 -13.82 12.71
C LYS A 116 -5.32 -13.42 11.24
N ARG A 117 -5.11 -12.13 10.93
CA ARG A 117 -4.84 -11.62 9.58
C ARG A 117 -6.00 -11.86 8.59
N CYS A 118 -7.24 -11.86 9.07
CA CYS A 118 -8.41 -12.07 8.22
C CYS A 118 -8.59 -10.94 7.18
N ASN A 119 -8.19 -9.71 7.50
CA ASN A 119 -8.17 -8.59 6.56
C ASN A 119 -7.30 -8.90 5.32
N ILE A 120 -6.09 -9.44 5.51
CA ILE A 120 -5.18 -9.83 4.43
C ILE A 120 -5.78 -10.97 3.60
N ILE A 121 -6.39 -11.96 4.27
CA ILE A 121 -7.04 -13.09 3.57
C ILE A 121 -8.17 -12.57 2.68
N LEU A 122 -9.04 -11.70 3.20
CA LEU A 122 -10.15 -11.11 2.44
C LEU A 122 -9.65 -10.24 1.29
N ALA A 123 -8.61 -9.44 1.49
CA ALA A 123 -8.02 -8.62 0.43
C ALA A 123 -7.48 -9.50 -0.71
N ASN A 124 -6.82 -10.62 -0.39
CA ASN A 124 -6.37 -11.61 -1.37
C ASN A 124 -7.53 -12.28 -2.10
N CYS A 125 -8.59 -12.68 -1.37
CA CYS A 125 -9.79 -13.25 -1.99
C CYS A 125 -10.43 -12.25 -2.96
N LEU A 126 -10.65 -11.01 -2.52
CA LEU A 126 -11.24 -9.96 -3.34
C LEU A 126 -10.38 -9.69 -4.59
N TYR A 127 -9.06 -9.54 -4.44
CA TYR A 127 -8.12 -9.37 -5.55
C TYR A 127 -8.21 -10.50 -6.57
N VAL A 128 -8.14 -11.76 -6.11
CA VAL A 128 -8.15 -12.93 -7.00
C VAL A 128 -9.50 -13.07 -7.71
N PHE A 129 -10.62 -12.84 -7.01
CA PHE A 129 -11.95 -12.94 -7.61
C PHE A 129 -12.18 -11.84 -8.65
N CYS A 130 -11.85 -10.59 -8.32
CA CYS A 130 -11.94 -9.47 -9.26
C CYS A 130 -11.01 -9.66 -10.48
N LYS A 131 -9.78 -10.14 -10.29
CA LYS A 131 -8.83 -10.41 -11.38
C LYS A 131 -9.27 -11.55 -12.31
N LYS A 132 -10.00 -12.54 -11.79
CA LYS A 132 -10.55 -13.67 -12.57
C LYS A 132 -11.95 -13.39 -13.14
N HIS A 133 -12.57 -12.27 -12.78
CA HIS A 133 -13.92 -11.95 -13.23
C HIS A 133 -13.97 -11.80 -14.77
N PRO A 134 -14.97 -12.38 -15.45
CA PRO A 134 -15.03 -12.35 -16.91
C PRO A 134 -15.21 -10.93 -17.48
N ASN A 135 -15.87 -10.05 -16.73
CA ASN A 135 -16.06 -8.66 -17.11
C ASN A 135 -15.11 -7.75 -16.32
N GLN A 136 -13.95 -7.46 -16.91
CA GLN A 136 -12.93 -6.59 -16.28
C GLN A 136 -13.30 -5.11 -16.31
N ASP A 137 -14.18 -4.67 -17.21
CA ASP A 137 -14.58 -3.26 -17.29
C ASP A 137 -15.46 -2.86 -16.10
N ILE A 138 -16.33 -3.77 -15.65
CA ILE A 138 -17.14 -3.55 -14.44
C ILE A 138 -16.26 -3.56 -13.19
N VAL A 139 -15.25 -4.44 -13.13
CA VAL A 139 -14.27 -4.43 -12.03
C VAL A 139 -13.51 -3.11 -11.99
N LYS A 140 -13.05 -2.61 -13.13
CA LYS A 140 -12.42 -1.28 -13.20
C LYS A 140 -13.36 -0.18 -12.74
N ALA A 141 -14.62 -0.19 -13.18
CA ALA A 141 -15.60 0.81 -12.76
C ALA A 141 -15.79 0.82 -11.23
N PHE A 142 -15.87 -0.36 -10.62
CA PHE A 142 -15.88 -0.54 -9.17
C PHE A 142 -14.65 0.10 -8.49
N LEU A 143 -13.43 -0.25 -8.92
CA LEU A 143 -12.19 0.28 -8.34
C LEU A 143 -12.07 1.80 -8.51
N TYR A 144 -12.35 2.33 -9.70
CA TYR A 144 -12.30 3.77 -9.94
C TYR A 144 -13.36 4.53 -9.12
N SER A 145 -14.55 3.96 -8.95
CA SER A 145 -15.58 4.59 -8.10
C SER A 145 -15.23 4.56 -6.61
N PHE A 146 -14.48 3.56 -6.13
CA PHE A 146 -13.94 3.57 -4.78
C PHE A 146 -12.94 4.71 -4.60
N GLU A 147 -11.99 4.84 -5.52
CA GLU A 147 -10.99 5.92 -5.47
C GLU A 147 -11.66 7.31 -5.51
N ASP A 148 -12.65 7.48 -6.38
CA ASP A 148 -13.47 8.69 -6.50
C ASP A 148 -14.21 9.01 -5.20
N MET A 149 -14.85 8.00 -4.58
CA MET A 149 -15.53 8.13 -3.29
C MET A 149 -14.57 8.58 -2.18
N MET A 150 -13.41 7.94 -2.05
CA MET A 150 -12.44 8.26 -0.99
C MET A 150 -11.86 9.68 -1.13
N ARG A 151 -11.65 10.15 -2.37
CA ARG A 151 -11.12 11.48 -2.67
C ARG A 151 -12.14 12.59 -2.46
N ASN A 152 -13.32 12.42 -3.04
CA ASN A 152 -14.31 13.50 -3.18
C ASN A 152 -15.35 13.49 -2.06
N GLN A 153 -15.71 12.30 -1.55
CA GLN A 153 -16.66 12.12 -0.45
C GLN A 153 -18.01 12.86 -0.65
N THR A 154 -18.39 13.12 -1.90
CA THR A 154 -19.69 13.72 -2.25
C THR A 154 -20.76 12.65 -2.31
N GLU A 155 -22.03 13.03 -2.09
CA GLU A 155 -23.17 12.12 -2.22
C GLU A 155 -23.20 11.42 -3.59
N GLU A 156 -22.84 12.12 -4.66
CA GLU A 156 -22.72 11.55 -6.02
C GLU A 156 -21.66 10.44 -6.08
N SER A 157 -20.45 10.72 -5.58
CA SER A 157 -19.34 9.76 -5.59
C SER A 157 -19.65 8.51 -4.75
N ILE A 158 -20.29 8.70 -3.59
CA ILE A 158 -20.74 7.64 -2.68
C ILE A 158 -21.78 6.76 -3.38
N ASN A 159 -22.85 7.38 -3.92
CA ASN A 159 -23.92 6.64 -4.59
C ASN A 159 -23.40 5.86 -5.81
N LYS A 160 -22.46 6.45 -6.56
CA LYS A 160 -21.81 5.80 -7.71
C LYS A 160 -21.00 4.56 -7.29
N PHE A 161 -20.27 4.63 -6.18
CA PHE A 161 -19.53 3.48 -5.66
C PHE A 161 -20.47 2.32 -5.30
N TYR A 162 -21.48 2.57 -4.47
CA TYR A 162 -22.40 1.51 -4.05
C TYR A 162 -23.24 0.94 -5.21
N LEU A 163 -23.61 1.77 -6.19
CA LEU A 163 -24.24 1.28 -7.42
C LEU A 163 -23.34 0.30 -8.18
N ASN A 164 -22.04 0.62 -8.31
CA ASN A 164 -21.08 -0.28 -8.95
C ASN A 164 -20.85 -1.57 -8.15
N VAL A 165 -20.91 -1.51 -6.81
CA VAL A 165 -20.88 -2.71 -5.95
C VAL A 165 -22.10 -3.60 -6.24
N GLU A 166 -23.30 -3.03 -6.34
CA GLU A 166 -24.53 -3.76 -6.65
C GLU A 166 -24.48 -4.39 -8.04
N ILE A 167 -24.04 -3.63 -9.05
CA ILE A 167 -23.87 -4.14 -10.42
C ILE A 167 -22.90 -5.30 -10.43
N LEU A 168 -21.71 -5.15 -9.82
CA LEU A 168 -20.70 -6.21 -9.77
C LEU A 168 -21.24 -7.44 -9.03
N SER A 169 -21.95 -7.24 -7.93
CA SER A 169 -22.56 -8.31 -7.12
C SER A 169 -23.59 -9.12 -7.91
N SER A 170 -24.40 -8.46 -8.76
CA SER A 170 -25.46 -9.10 -9.54
C SER A 170 -24.99 -10.10 -10.61
N ILE A 171 -23.74 -9.95 -11.07
CA ILE A 171 -23.14 -10.75 -12.15
C ILE A 171 -21.97 -11.63 -11.68
N SER A 172 -21.67 -11.61 -10.38
CA SER A 172 -20.54 -12.32 -9.78
C SER A 172 -20.93 -13.69 -9.23
N SER A 173 -19.92 -14.52 -8.95
CA SER A 173 -20.12 -15.78 -8.21
C SER A 173 -20.52 -15.51 -6.77
N GLU A 174 -21.25 -16.45 -6.15
CA GLU A 174 -21.65 -16.41 -4.73
C GLU A 174 -20.51 -16.01 -3.78
N SER A 175 -19.30 -16.57 -3.96
CA SER A 175 -18.16 -16.24 -3.09
C SER A 175 -17.75 -14.77 -3.14
N LEU A 176 -17.79 -14.14 -4.32
CA LEU A 176 -17.49 -12.72 -4.49
C LEU A 176 -18.67 -11.87 -4.01
N THR A 177 -19.90 -12.27 -4.33
CA THR A 177 -21.13 -11.64 -3.83
C THR A 177 -21.14 -11.54 -2.30
N ASN A 178 -20.74 -12.59 -1.58
CA ASN A 178 -20.66 -12.57 -0.11
C ASN A 178 -19.67 -11.51 0.41
N ILE A 179 -18.51 -11.34 -0.24
CA ILE A 179 -17.56 -10.28 0.13
C ILE A 179 -18.16 -8.90 -0.17
N LEU A 180 -18.77 -8.73 -1.35
CA LEU A 180 -19.38 -7.47 -1.76
C LEU A 180 -20.56 -7.06 -0.87
N GLN A 181 -21.28 -8.01 -0.28
CA GLN A 181 -22.34 -7.72 0.68
C GLN A 181 -21.80 -6.99 1.93
N HIS A 182 -20.62 -7.36 2.42
CA HIS A 182 -19.99 -6.63 3.52
C HIS A 182 -19.66 -5.19 3.12
N ILE A 183 -19.20 -4.97 1.89
CA ILE A 183 -19.01 -3.63 1.35
C ILE A 183 -20.35 -2.90 1.29
N SER A 184 -21.43 -3.52 0.78
CA SER A 184 -22.75 -2.88 0.76
C SER A 184 -23.26 -2.48 2.15
N LEU A 185 -22.98 -3.29 3.19
CA LEU A 185 -23.34 -2.98 4.58
C LEU A 185 -22.61 -1.75 5.11
N SER A 186 -21.40 -1.43 4.64
CA SER A 186 -20.66 -0.25 5.07
C SER A 186 -21.39 1.05 4.74
N ARG A 187 -22.36 1.03 3.81
CA ARG A 187 -23.24 2.17 3.52
C ARG A 187 -24.05 2.64 4.72
N THR A 188 -24.31 1.74 5.68
CA THR A 188 -25.10 2.05 6.89
C THR A 188 -24.30 2.75 7.98
N ILE A 189 -22.97 2.77 7.85
CA ILE A 189 -22.01 3.31 8.83
C ILE A 189 -21.00 4.25 8.15
N LEU A 190 -21.47 5.03 7.18
CA LEU A 190 -20.62 5.90 6.36
C LEU A 190 -19.82 6.91 7.17
N GLU A 191 -20.35 7.36 8.30
CA GLU A 191 -19.68 8.24 9.25
C GLU A 191 -18.39 7.65 9.83
N HIS A 192 -18.27 6.32 9.85
CA HIS A 192 -17.08 5.60 10.29
C HIS A 192 -16.14 5.24 9.13
N VAL A 193 -16.66 5.22 7.90
CA VAL A 193 -15.90 4.93 6.67
C VAL A 193 -15.24 6.20 6.11
N LEU A 194 -15.97 7.32 6.09
CA LEU A 194 -15.60 8.58 5.46
C LEU A 194 -15.20 9.63 6.51
N ILE A 195 -14.16 9.32 7.30
CA ILE A 195 -13.55 10.27 8.24
C ILE A 195 -12.65 11.22 7.44
N GLU A 196 -12.57 12.52 7.81
CA GLU A 196 -11.72 13.50 7.09
C GLU A 196 -10.26 13.04 6.94
N ASP A 197 -9.72 12.36 7.95
CA ASP A 197 -8.37 11.78 7.93
C ASP A 197 -8.20 10.70 6.84
N ASN A 198 -9.27 9.98 6.49
CA ASN A 198 -9.24 8.93 5.46
C ASN A 198 -9.12 9.48 4.03
N LYS A 199 -9.31 10.79 3.82
CA LYS A 199 -9.12 11.43 2.51
C LYS A 199 -7.69 11.29 1.99
N TYR A 200 -6.71 11.15 2.89
CA TYR A 200 -5.31 10.95 2.59
C TYR A 200 -4.86 9.49 2.74
N CYS A 201 -5.73 8.57 3.18
CA CYS A 201 -5.38 7.16 3.31
C CYS A 201 -5.17 6.41 1.98
N LEU A 202 -5.43 7.07 0.85
CA LEU A 202 -4.98 6.59 -0.45
C LEU A 202 -3.45 6.66 -0.59
N ASP A 203 -2.73 7.34 0.32
CA ASP A 203 -1.28 7.29 0.37
C ASP A 203 -0.79 5.90 0.82
N THR A 204 0.01 5.30 -0.06
CA THR A 204 0.37 3.88 -0.07
C THR A 204 1.17 3.40 1.15
N TYR A 205 1.74 4.33 1.92
CA TYR A 205 2.45 4.05 3.18
C TYR A 205 1.56 3.36 4.22
N CYS A 206 0.30 3.80 4.37
CA CYS A 206 -0.62 3.18 5.32
C CYS A 206 -0.95 1.75 4.93
N VAL A 207 -1.06 1.46 3.62
CA VAL A 207 -1.38 0.13 3.11
C VAL A 207 -0.27 -0.88 3.40
N PHE A 208 0.99 -0.47 3.46
CA PHE A 208 2.08 -1.38 3.83
C PHE A 208 1.94 -1.90 5.25
N PHE A 209 1.60 -1.04 6.21
CA PHE A 209 1.38 -1.46 7.60
C PHE A 209 0.18 -2.39 7.72
N VAL A 210 -0.86 -2.19 6.90
CA VAL A 210 -2.09 -2.98 6.99
C VAL A 210 -2.02 -4.30 6.20
N ALA A 211 -1.35 -4.32 5.04
CA ALA A 211 -1.21 -5.51 4.19
C ALA A 211 0.00 -6.37 4.55
N TYR A 212 1.08 -5.76 5.04
CA TYR A 212 2.38 -6.40 5.22
C TYR A 212 3.00 -6.12 6.58
N GLY A 213 2.19 -5.85 7.62
CA GLY A 213 2.61 -5.84 9.02
C GLY A 213 3.25 -7.18 9.44
N ARG A 214 4.47 -7.45 8.96
CA ARG A 214 5.46 -8.30 9.59
C ARG A 214 5.80 -7.60 10.89
N SER A 215 5.86 -8.37 11.97
CA SER A 215 6.67 -7.98 13.11
C SER A 215 8.07 -7.67 12.58
N LEU A 216 8.38 -6.38 12.45
CA LEU A 216 9.74 -5.89 12.60
C LEU A 216 10.08 -6.01 14.08
N VAL A 217 10.22 -7.25 14.55
CA VAL A 217 10.82 -7.64 15.83
C VAL A 217 11.53 -8.97 15.60
#